data_AF-A0A7Y4U8E0-F1
#
_entry.id   AF-A0A7Y4U8E0-F1
#
_cell.length_a   1.000
_cell.length_b   1.000
_cell.length_c   1.000
_cell.angle_alpha   90.00
_cell.angle_beta   90.00
_cell.angle_gamma   90.00
#
_symmetry.space_group_name_H-M   'P 1'
#
loop_
_entity.id
_entity.type
_entity.pdbx_description
1 polymer ?
#
loop_
_entity_poly.entity_id
_entity_poly.type
_entity_poly.pdbx_seq_one_letter_code
_entity_poly.pdbx_strand_id
1 'polypeptide(L)'
;MIDDPNVVSQLMKEMKTHLPIPAQVTPELRQMIRKQKVLIPASRQVQIDQVFYSGDEGGIVCGLAFPGAGDQAFVVSLTHLRIANAHPLATAIRDYQRARVKKLS
;
A
#
# COMPACT_ATOMS: atom_id res chain seq x y z
N MET A 1 16.46 -3.46 -11.27
CA MET A 1 15.46 -2.40 -11.07
C MET A 1 14.12 -2.88 -11.58
N ILE A 2 13.24 -3.20 -10.64
CA ILE A 2 11.92 -3.76 -10.90
C ILE A 2 10.96 -2.68 -11.39
N ASP A 3 11.03 -1.49 -10.77
CA ASP A 3 10.15 -0.38 -11.11
C ASP A 3 10.79 0.62 -12.06
N ASP A 4 9.96 1.30 -12.86
CA ASP A 4 10.39 2.45 -13.66
C ASP A 4 10.48 3.69 -12.75
N PRO A 5 11.66 4.36 -12.63
CA PRO A 5 11.84 5.50 -11.74
C PRO A 5 10.90 6.67 -12.01
N ASN A 6 10.55 6.93 -13.27
CA ASN A 6 9.67 8.03 -13.64
C ASN A 6 8.23 7.72 -13.22
N VAL A 7 7.78 6.49 -13.45
CA VAL A 7 6.45 6.03 -13.04
C VAL A 7 6.31 6.06 -11.52
N VAL A 8 7.31 5.56 -10.79
CA VAL A 8 7.31 5.57 -9.31
C VAL A 8 7.28 6.99 -8.77
N SER A 9 8.16 7.87 -9.29
CA SER A 9 8.25 9.25 -8.81
C SER A 9 6.93 10.00 -9.01
N GLN A 10 6.33 9.88 -10.20
CA GLN A 10 5.06 10.52 -10.51
C GLN A 10 3.91 9.97 -9.66
N LEU A 11 3.78 8.64 -9.57
CA LEU A 11 2.72 8.00 -8.78
C LEU A 11 2.86 8.36 -7.30
N MET A 12 4.07 8.35 -6.74
CA MET A 12 4.29 8.74 -5.36
C MET A 12 3.91 10.20 -5.10
N LYS A 13 4.25 11.11 -6.02
CA LYS A 13 3.87 12.52 -5.92
C LYS A 13 2.35 12.66 -5.85
N GLU A 14 1.62 11.99 -6.74
CA GLU A 14 0.15 11.99 -6.75
C GLU A 14 -0.44 11.34 -5.50
N MET A 15 0.10 10.21 -5.05
CA MET A 15 -0.37 9.57 -3.83
C MET A 15 -0.22 10.51 -2.62
N LYS A 16 0.91 11.20 -2.50
CA LYS A 16 1.16 12.17 -1.41
C LYS A 16 0.16 13.33 -1.40
N THR A 17 -0.34 13.78 -2.56
CA THR A 17 -1.38 14.84 -2.60
C THR A 17 -2.78 14.35 -2.23
N HIS A 18 -3.00 13.03 -2.19
CA HIS A 18 -4.28 12.41 -1.86
C HIS A 18 -4.32 11.80 -0.46
N LEU A 19 -3.27 11.98 0.35
CA LEU A 19 -3.25 11.46 1.71
C LEU A 19 -4.27 12.20 2.61
N PRO A 20 -4.98 11.48 3.50
CA PRO A 20 -4.97 10.03 3.68
C PRO A 20 -5.78 9.29 2.60
N ILE A 21 -5.25 8.17 2.07
CA ILE A 21 -5.92 7.37 1.03
C ILE A 21 -6.64 6.16 1.67
N PRO A 22 -7.97 6.01 1.48
CA PRO A 22 -8.69 4.82 1.91
C PRO A 22 -8.26 3.57 1.12
N ALA A 23 -7.91 2.51 1.83
CA ALA A 23 -7.47 1.25 1.24
C ALA A 23 -8.05 0.03 1.98
N GLN A 24 -7.89 -1.14 1.37
CA GLN A 24 -8.19 -2.43 1.98
C GLN A 24 -6.96 -3.33 1.94
N VAL A 25 -6.65 -3.98 3.05
CA VAL A 25 -5.58 -4.99 3.06
C VAL A 25 -6.02 -6.25 2.31
N THR A 26 -5.10 -6.86 1.54
CA THR A 26 -5.41 -8.13 0.87
C THR A 26 -5.57 -9.27 1.90
N PRO A 27 -6.24 -10.38 1.53
CA PRO A 27 -6.37 -11.55 2.42
C PRO A 27 -5.03 -12.10 2.92
N GLU A 28 -4.00 -12.09 2.06
CA GLU A 28 -2.66 -12.58 2.35
C GLU A 28 -2.00 -11.71 3.42
N LEU A 29 -2.03 -10.39 3.23
CA LEU A 29 -1.51 -9.44 4.22
C LEU A 29 -2.26 -9.56 5.55
N ARG A 30 -3.59 -9.72 5.52
CA ARG A 30 -4.39 -9.94 6.73
C ARG A 30 -3.93 -11.19 7.49
N GLN A 31 -3.61 -12.28 6.79
CA GLN A 31 -3.11 -13.49 7.43
C GLN A 31 -1.74 -13.28 8.06
N MET A 32 -0.84 -12.55 7.39
CA MET A 32 0.49 -12.21 7.92
C MET A 32 0.40 -11.35 9.18
N ILE A 33 -0.42 -10.30 9.17
CA ILE A 33 -0.59 -9.40 10.32
C ILE A 33 -1.21 -10.14 11.52
N ARG A 34 -2.19 -11.03 11.29
CA ARG A 34 -2.76 -11.86 12.37
C ARG A 34 -1.72 -12.75 13.04
N LYS A 35 -0.73 -13.26 12.31
CA LYS A 35 0.38 -14.03 12.89
C LYS A 35 1.25 -13.19 13.83
N GLN A 36 1.32 -11.88 13.59
CA GLN A 36 2.06 -10.92 14.41
C GLN A 36 1.26 -10.42 15.62
N LYS A 37 0.07 -10.99 15.88
CA LYS A 37 -0.84 -10.61 16.98
C LYS A 37 -1.32 -9.15 16.93
N VAL A 38 -1.19 -8.48 15.78
CA VAL A 38 -1.74 -7.13 15.56
C VAL A 38 -3.21 -7.24 15.15
N LEU A 39 -4.05 -6.44 15.80
CA LEU A 39 -5.48 -6.38 15.53
C LEU A 39 -5.75 -5.52 14.30
N ILE A 40 -6.28 -6.13 13.23
CA ILE A 40 -6.85 -5.40 12.09
C ILE A 40 -8.37 -5.31 12.26
N PRO A 41 -9.00 -4.17 11.95
CA PRO A 41 -10.45 -4.09 11.83
C PRO A 41 -11.03 -5.21 10.96
N ALA A 42 -12.15 -5.82 11.39
CA ALA A 42 -12.81 -6.87 10.61
C ALA A 42 -13.19 -6.42 9.20
N SER A 43 -13.44 -5.12 9.02
CA SER A 43 -13.72 -4.46 7.73
C SER A 43 -12.54 -4.49 6.75
N ARG A 44 -11.30 -4.75 7.23
CA ARG A 44 -10.03 -4.65 6.48
C ARG A 44 -9.74 -3.27 5.92
N GLN A 45 -10.56 -2.27 6.25
CA GLN A 45 -10.39 -0.90 5.81
C GLN A 45 -9.27 -0.26 6.64
N VAL A 46 -8.36 0.40 5.94
CA VAL A 46 -7.19 1.09 6.48
C VAL A 46 -7.03 2.43 5.79
N GLN A 47 -6.29 3.33 6.42
CA GLN A 47 -5.86 4.57 5.79
C GLN A 47 -4.36 4.53 5.55
N ILE A 48 -3.97 4.87 4.32
CA ILE A 48 -2.57 5.14 4.00
C ILE A 48 -2.30 6.58 4.41
N ASP A 49 -1.34 6.80 5.30
CA ASP A 49 -0.95 8.11 5.82
C ASP A 49 0.46 8.53 5.39
N GLN A 50 1.28 7.58 4.94
CA GLN A 50 2.64 7.82 4.50
C GLN A 50 2.97 6.96 3.27
N VAL A 51 3.82 7.49 2.39
CA VAL A 51 4.23 6.83 1.13
C VAL A 51 5.72 7.04 0.89
N PHE A 52 6.45 5.93 0.74
CA PHE A 52 7.90 5.90 0.52
C PHE A 52 8.28 4.91 -0.57
N TYR A 53 9.49 5.02 -1.09
CA TYR A 53 10.07 4.03 -1.99
C TYR A 53 11.16 3.25 -1.27
N SER A 54 11.08 1.91 -1.30
CA SER A 54 11.98 0.98 -0.65
C SER A 54 12.81 0.16 -1.65
N GLY A 55 12.98 0.65 -2.88
CA GLY A 55 13.79 -0.02 -3.89
C GLY A 55 13.20 -1.33 -4.39
N ASP A 56 14.07 -2.22 -4.88
CA ASP A 56 13.65 -3.50 -5.47
C ASP A 56 13.03 -4.46 -4.43
N GLU A 57 13.35 -4.31 -3.14
CA GLU A 57 12.79 -5.17 -2.07
C GLU A 57 11.30 -4.87 -1.82
N GLY A 58 10.94 -3.59 -1.63
CA GLY A 58 9.59 -3.21 -1.22
C GLY A 58 8.78 -2.42 -2.26
N GLY A 59 9.45 -1.82 -3.25
CA GLY A 59 8.84 -0.87 -4.18
C GLY A 59 8.28 0.33 -3.43
N ILE A 60 7.17 0.88 -3.92
CA ILE A 60 6.34 1.80 -3.14
C ILE A 60 5.77 1.08 -1.92
N VAL A 61 6.13 1.58 -0.73
CA VAL A 61 5.62 1.13 0.57
C VAL A 61 4.76 2.21 1.20
N CYS A 62 3.75 1.78 1.95
CA CYS A 62 2.72 2.60 2.56
C CYS A 62 2.72 2.40 4.07
N GLY A 63 2.73 3.51 4.81
CA GLY A 63 2.37 3.51 6.23
C GLY A 63 0.86 3.38 6.36
N LEU A 64 0.41 2.51 7.26
CA LEU A 64 -1.00 2.32 7.59
C LEU A 64 -1.26 2.82 9.01
N ALA A 65 -2.28 3.67 9.15
CA ALA A 65 -2.84 4.02 10.45
C ALA A 65 -3.98 3.06 10.80
N PHE A 66 -3.91 2.44 11.99
CA PHE A 66 -4.98 1.61 12.53
C PHE A 66 -5.57 2.25 13.79
N PRO A 67 -6.91 2.38 13.89
CA PRO A 67 -7.54 2.72 15.15
C PRO A 67 -7.20 1.67 16.21
N GLY A 68 -6.49 2.08 17.27
CA GLY A 68 -6.10 1.21 18.40
C GLY A 68 -4.70 0.58 18.33
N ALA A 69 -3.90 0.85 17.29
CA ALA A 69 -2.51 0.37 17.22
C ALA A 69 -1.49 1.28 17.93
N GLY A 70 -1.92 2.39 18.53
CA GLY A 70 -1.02 3.38 19.13
C GLY A 70 -0.06 3.99 18.09
N ASP A 71 1.20 4.19 18.47
CA ASP A 71 2.28 4.71 17.59
C ASP A 71 2.85 3.66 16.62
N GLN A 72 2.27 2.45 16.58
CA GLN A 72 2.81 1.35 15.79
C GLN A 72 2.43 1.53 14.31
N ALA A 73 3.28 2.23 13.57
CA ALA A 73 3.14 2.38 12.12
C ALA A 73 3.39 1.05 11.41
N PHE A 74 2.40 0.59 10.64
CA PHE A 74 2.52 -0.64 9.88
C PHE A 74 2.93 -0.30 8.44
N VAL A 75 4.13 -0.71 8.03
CA VAL A 75 4.65 -0.42 6.69
C VAL A 75 4.48 -1.65 5.79
N VAL A 76 3.78 -1.47 4.67
CA VAL A 76 3.50 -2.56 3.72
C VAL A 76 3.76 -2.13 2.28
N SER A 77 4.18 -3.06 1.43
CA SER A 77 4.24 -2.79 -0.01
C SER A 77 2.84 -2.47 -0.54
N LEU A 78 2.76 -1.50 -1.44
CA LEU A 78 1.52 -1.11 -2.11
C LEU A 78 0.87 -2.28 -2.85
N THR A 79 1.63 -3.32 -3.25
CA THR A 79 1.10 -4.55 -3.87
C THR A 79 0.18 -5.36 -2.97
N HIS A 80 0.22 -5.15 -1.65
CA HIS A 80 -0.63 -5.81 -0.67
C HIS A 80 -1.88 -5.00 -0.28
N LEU A 81 -2.14 -3.91 -0.99
CA LEU A 81 -3.28 -3.02 -0.75
C LEU A 81 -4.22 -3.00 -1.95
N ARG A 82 -5.50 -2.78 -1.68
CA ARG A 82 -6.53 -2.57 -2.70
C ARG A 82 -7.15 -1.21 -2.50
N ILE A 83 -7.19 -0.41 -3.55
CA ILE A 83 -7.83 0.90 -3.54
C ILE A 83 -9.22 0.77 -4.14
N ALA A 84 -10.19 1.47 -3.56
CA ALA A 84 -11.56 1.49 -4.07
C ALA A 84 -11.58 2.02 -5.51
N ASN A 85 -12.38 1.40 -6.38
CA ASN A 85 -12.43 1.77 -7.81
C ASN A 85 -12.85 3.23 -8.05
N ALA A 86 -13.58 3.84 -7.11
CA ALA A 86 -14.00 5.24 -7.18
C ALA A 86 -12.88 6.24 -6.87
N HIS A 87 -11.73 5.79 -6.34
CA HIS A 87 -10.63 6.69 -6.02
C HIS A 87 -9.91 7.15 -7.30
N PRO A 88 -9.53 8.44 -7.44
CA PRO A 88 -8.87 8.96 -8.64
C PRO A 88 -7.61 8.18 -9.05
N LEU A 89 -6.82 7.74 -8.06
CA LEU A 89 -5.58 6.99 -8.29
C LEU A 89 -5.77 5.48 -8.48
N ALA A 90 -6.99 4.96 -8.47
CA ALA A 90 -7.22 3.50 -8.47
C ALA A 90 -6.62 2.81 -9.70
N THR A 91 -6.68 3.44 -10.88
CA THR A 91 -6.10 2.89 -12.11
C THR A 91 -4.57 2.92 -12.08
N ALA A 92 -3.98 4.09 -11.81
CA ALA A 92 -2.53 4.25 -11.76
C ALA A 92 -1.86 3.32 -10.73
N ILE A 93 -2.47 3.19 -9.54
CA ILE A 93 -2.00 2.26 -8.49
C ILE A 93 -2.08 0.82 -8.98
N ARG A 94 -3.19 0.42 -9.62
CA ARG A 94 -3.36 -0.96 -10.11
C ARG A 94 -2.38 -1.31 -11.22
N ASP A 95 -2.08 -0.36 -12.10
CA ASP A 95 -1.13 -0.58 -13.19
C ASP A 95 0.30 -0.74 -12.67
N TYR A 96 0.69 0.09 -11.69
CA TYR A 96 1.94 -0.11 -10.95
C TYR A 96 1.99 -1.49 -10.28
N GLN A 97 0.95 -1.87 -9.54
CA GLN A 97 0.88 -3.17 -8.84
C GLN A 97 1.04 -4.34 -9.81
N ARG A 98 0.35 -4.31 -10.96
CA ARG A 98 0.44 -5.35 -12.00
C ARG A 98 1.84 -5.43 -12.61
N ALA A 99 2.40 -4.28 -12.98
CA ALA A 99 3.73 -4.21 -13.58
C ALA A 99 4.80 -4.79 -12.65
N ARG A 100 4.73 -4.47 -11.36
CA ARG A 100 5.65 -4.96 -10.35
C ARG A 100 5.47 -6.46 -10.07
N VAL A 101 4.23 -6.92 -9.84
CA VAL A 101 3.96 -8.35 -9.56
C VAL A 101 4.44 -9.24 -10.71
N LYS A 102 4.27 -8.82 -11.96
CA LYS A 102 4.76 -9.57 -13.14
C LYS A 102 6.29 -9.76 -13.16
N LYS A 103 7.05 -8.90 -12.49
CA LYS A 103 8.52 -8.96 -12.41
C LYS A 103 9.03 -9.62 -11.13
N LEU A 104 8.14 -9.89 -10.17
CA LEU A 104 8.44 -10.64 -8.94
C LEU A 104 8.23 -12.16 -9.10
N SER A 105 7.52 -12.55 -10.16
CA SER A 105 7.24 -13.95 -10.55
C SER A 105 8.29 -14.50 -11.50
#